data_AF-A0A1G2T8I2-F1
#
_entry.id   AF-A0A1G2T8I2-F1
#
_cell.length_a   1.000
_cell.length_b   1.000
_cell.length_c   1.000
_cell.angle_alpha   90.00
_cell.angle_beta   90.00
_cell.angle_gamma   90.00
#
_symmetry.space_group_name_H-M   'P 1'
#
loop_
_entity.id
_entity.type
_entity.pdbx_description
1 polymer ?
#
loop_
_entity_poly.entity_id
_entity_poly.type
_entity_poly.pdbx_seq_one_letter_code
_entity_poly.pdbx_strand_id
1 'polypeptide(L)'
;MKNQFKTLAEFISVFNNEEACREYFEKARFAQGEYCPHCKHDKIMHFADGKRYRCFSCKKDFTIKTGTLFGESKISLQKWFIAIYLLTVTKKGISSISLSEQVGVSQKTAWFMDMRIREALKQNKGKLFGIVEVDETYTGGKEKNKHWNKRTKHTQGRSTKTKIAVMGLFQRGGEVRTIVVGDVKVSTIENNIIANVEKGSKVAMMPVFYGHEEIGYALRELEATGIFVDHDDGILDKIKKLFPEFEIRKGDALTFEERGVITTVHYRPMFNYPHETIRPHSNAEIYGPGFE
;
A
#
# COMPACT_ATOMS: atom_id res chain seq x y z
N MET A 1 5.49 2.97 14.60
CA MET A 1 5.84 4.12 15.47
C MET A 1 4.56 4.71 16.02
N LYS A 2 4.27 4.55 17.32
CA LYS A 2 3.26 5.40 17.96
C LYS A 2 3.81 6.84 17.92
N ASN A 3 3.02 7.82 17.49
CA ASN A 3 3.43 9.21 17.33
C ASN A 3 4.05 9.76 18.62
N GLN A 4 5.38 9.77 18.70
CA GLN A 4 6.12 10.34 19.84
C GLN A 4 6.20 11.87 19.75
N PHE A 5 6.00 12.44 18.56
CA PHE A 5 6.03 13.88 18.30
C PHE A 5 4.69 14.31 17.67
N LYS A 6 4.08 15.37 18.21
CA LYS A 6 2.83 15.94 17.68
C LYS A 6 3.09 17.05 16.66
N THR A 7 4.22 17.74 16.78
CA THR A 7 4.54 18.90 15.91
C THR A 7 5.98 18.85 15.41
N LEU A 8 6.24 19.58 14.32
CA LEU A 8 7.60 19.76 13.78
C LEU A 8 8.52 20.47 14.79
N ALA A 9 7.98 21.41 15.57
CA ALA A 9 8.74 22.14 16.59
C ALA A 9 9.25 21.20 17.68
N GLU A 10 8.40 20.29 18.18
CA GLU A 10 8.82 19.26 19.14
C GLU A 10 9.91 18.37 18.54
N PHE A 11 9.75 17.93 17.29
CA PHE A 11 10.75 17.12 16.61
C PHE A 11 12.12 17.81 16.52
N ILE A 12 12.15 19.07 16.09
CA ILE A 12 13.39 19.85 15.97
C ILE A 12 14.01 20.11 17.35
N SER A 13 13.20 20.29 18.40
CA SER A 13 13.71 20.51 19.76
C SER A 13 14.53 19.33 20.29
N VAL A 14 14.11 18.10 19.95
CA VAL A 14 14.83 16.87 20.34
C VAL A 14 16.01 16.62 19.41
N PHE A 15 15.83 16.82 18.10
CA PHE A 15 16.87 16.64 17.09
C PHE A 15 17.52 17.97 16.71
N ASN A 16 17.97 18.71 17.74
CA ASN A 16 18.45 20.08 17.61
C ASN A 16 19.88 20.19 17.07
N ASN A 17 20.68 19.12 17.12
CA ASN A 17 22.06 19.11 16.63
C ASN A 17 22.49 17.72 16.11
N GLU A 18 23.66 17.65 15.47
CA GLU A 18 24.20 16.42 14.87
C GLU A 18 24.50 15.33 15.91
N GLU A 19 24.87 15.71 17.13
CA GLU A 19 25.22 14.79 18.21
C GLU A 19 23.99 14.08 18.77
N ALA A 20 22.91 14.81 19.08
CA ALA A 20 21.63 14.25 19.49
C ALA A 20 21.07 13.28 18.43
N CYS A 21 21.19 13.63 17.14
CA CYS A 21 20.78 12.74 16.05
C CYS A 21 21.66 11.49 15.98
N ARG A 22 22.97 11.62 16.19
CA ARG A 22 23.93 10.50 16.19
C ARG A 22 23.62 9.52 17.32
N GLU A 23 23.51 10.02 18.56
CA GLU A 23 23.23 9.20 19.74
C GLU A 23 21.89 8.46 19.62
N TYR A 24 20.84 9.16 19.15
CA TYR A 24 19.56 8.52 18.91
C TYR A 24 19.67 7.41 17.87
N PHE A 25 20.37 7.68 16.76
CA PHE A 25 20.53 6.69 15.70
C PHE A 25 21.38 5.50 16.12
N GLU A 26 22.42 5.74 16.93
CA GLU A 26 23.29 4.71 17.48
C GLU A 26 22.52 3.77 18.40
N LYS A 27 21.75 4.32 19.34
CA LYS A 27 20.84 3.54 20.20
C LYS A 27 19.86 2.70 19.39
N ALA A 28 19.28 3.27 18.34
CA ALA A 28 18.34 2.56 17.48
C ALA A 28 19.03 1.44 16.67
N ARG A 29 20.23 1.70 16.14
CA ARG A 29 20.96 0.77 15.27
C ARG A 29 21.55 -0.40 16.04
N PHE A 30 22.08 -0.15 17.25
CA PHE A 30 22.71 -1.15 18.09
C PHE A 30 21.82 -1.64 19.24
N ALA A 31 20.50 -1.43 19.13
CA ALA A 31 19.53 -1.90 20.13
C ALA A 31 19.62 -3.42 20.40
N GLN A 32 20.05 -4.20 19.41
CA GLN A 32 20.21 -5.66 19.50
C GLN A 32 21.68 -6.10 19.66
N GLY A 33 22.56 -5.16 19.99
CA GLY A 33 24.00 -5.39 20.06
C GLY A 33 24.75 -4.70 18.92
N GLU A 34 26.02 -4.41 19.20
CA GLU A 34 26.93 -3.79 18.26
C GLU A 34 27.37 -4.78 17.19
N TYR A 35 27.51 -4.31 15.95
CA TYR A 35 27.95 -5.16 14.84
C TYR A 35 28.67 -4.34 13.75
N CYS A 36 29.59 -4.99 13.05
CA CYS A 36 30.25 -4.41 11.89
C CYS A 36 29.33 -4.43 10.66
N PRO A 37 29.09 -3.29 9.98
CA PRO A 37 28.29 -3.25 8.76
C PRO A 37 28.92 -3.99 7.57
N HIS A 38 30.23 -4.28 7.60
CA HIS A 38 30.93 -4.93 6.49
C HIS A 38 30.90 -6.46 6.59
N CYS A 39 31.10 -7.02 7.78
CA CYS A 39 31.23 -8.47 7.98
C CYS A 39 30.31 -9.05 9.06
N LYS A 40 29.45 -8.22 9.69
CA LYS A 40 28.49 -8.60 10.74
C LYS A 40 29.11 -9.17 12.03
N HIS A 41 30.41 -9.05 12.21
CA HIS A 41 31.07 -9.42 13.47
C HIS A 41 30.67 -8.47 14.61
N ASP A 42 30.53 -9.00 15.82
CA ASP A 42 30.01 -8.33 17.01
C ASP A 42 31.07 -7.54 17.79
N LYS A 43 32.35 -7.93 17.71
CA LYS A 43 33.43 -7.18 18.38
C LYS A 43 33.85 -5.97 17.55
N ILE A 44 33.59 -4.78 18.10
CA ILE A 44 34.00 -3.50 17.53
C ILE A 44 34.75 -2.65 18.58
N MET A 45 35.68 -1.83 18.11
CA MET A 45 36.40 -0.86 18.91
C MET A 45 35.84 0.53 18.62
N HIS A 46 35.63 1.32 19.66
CA HIS A 46 35.23 2.72 19.57
C HIS A 46 36.45 3.62 19.59
N PHE A 47 36.52 4.58 18.67
CA PHE A 47 37.58 5.60 18.71
C PHE A 47 37.21 6.70 19.71
N ALA A 48 38.23 7.41 20.22
CA ALA A 48 38.06 8.51 21.17
C ALA A 48 37.20 9.67 20.64
N ASP A 49 37.02 9.79 19.32
CA ASP A 49 36.18 10.80 18.70
C ASP A 49 34.67 10.50 18.77
N GLY A 50 34.28 9.30 19.23
CA GLY A 50 32.88 8.87 19.36
C GLY A 50 32.11 8.80 18.03
N LYS A 51 32.81 8.82 16.89
CA LYS A 51 32.21 8.87 15.54
C LYS A 51 32.64 7.71 14.67
N ARG A 52 33.84 7.19 14.92
CA ARG A 52 34.43 6.07 14.18
C ARG A 52 34.47 4.82 15.04
N TYR A 53 34.35 3.69 14.35
CA TYR A 53 34.41 2.35 14.88
C TYR A 53 35.36 1.51 14.03
N ARG A 54 36.07 0.57 14.64
CA ARG A 54 36.90 -0.41 13.92
C ARG A 54 36.43 -1.83 14.24
N CYS A 55 36.24 -2.64 13.21
CA CYS A 55 35.94 -4.05 13.42
C CYS A 55 37.18 -4.85 13.80
N PHE A 56 37.08 -5.74 14.79
CA PHE A 56 38.19 -6.62 15.16
C PHE A 56 38.47 -7.73 14.12
N SER A 57 37.45 -8.16 13.38
CA SER A 57 37.57 -9.21 12.36
C SER A 57 38.11 -8.67 11.04
N CYS A 58 37.37 -7.78 10.35
CA CYS A 58 37.77 -7.30 9.02
C CYS A 58 38.73 -6.11 9.04
N LYS A 59 39.05 -5.55 10.21
CA LYS A 59 39.93 -4.39 10.43
C LYS A 59 39.52 -3.10 9.70
N LYS A 60 38.34 -3.07 9.07
CA LYS A 60 37.81 -1.88 8.39
C LYS A 60 37.22 -0.90 9.39
N ASP A 61 37.45 0.38 9.13
CA ASP A 61 36.82 1.49 9.84
C ASP A 61 35.45 1.79 9.25
N PHE A 62 34.51 2.15 10.12
CA PHE A 62 33.19 2.56 9.72
C PHE A 62 32.64 3.65 10.66
N THR A 63 31.56 4.29 10.24
CA THR A 63 30.81 5.25 11.04
C THR A 63 29.41 4.71 11.26
N ILE A 64 28.63 5.37 12.12
CA ILE A 64 27.22 5.00 12.29
C ILE A 64 26.40 5.13 11.00
N LYS A 65 26.87 5.91 10.01
CA LYS A 65 26.21 6.05 8.70
C LYS A 65 26.52 4.90 7.74
N THR A 66 27.59 4.12 7.97
CA THR A 66 28.06 3.11 7.01
C THR A 66 27.04 1.99 6.81
N GLY A 67 26.71 1.67 5.56
CA GLY A 67 25.72 0.64 5.20
C GLY A 67 24.28 1.04 5.51
N THR A 68 23.98 2.35 5.60
CA THR A 68 22.63 2.87 5.86
C THR A 68 22.20 3.84 4.78
N LEU A 69 20.96 4.33 4.87
CA LEU A 69 20.44 5.40 4.00
C LEU A 69 21.24 6.71 4.12
N PHE A 70 22.00 6.90 5.18
CA PHE A 70 22.85 8.08 5.41
C PHE A 70 24.29 7.89 4.90
N GLY A 71 24.65 6.65 4.54
CA GLY A 71 26.00 6.29 4.11
C GLY A 71 26.44 7.08 2.88
N GLU A 72 27.73 7.38 2.80
CA GLU A 72 28.37 8.07 1.66
C GLU A 72 27.81 9.48 1.36
N SER A 73 27.04 10.04 2.29
CA SER A 73 26.51 11.39 2.20
C SER A 73 27.26 12.35 3.13
N LYS A 74 27.57 13.54 2.61
CA LYS A 74 28.11 14.67 3.41
C LYS A 74 27.01 15.46 4.15
N ILE A 75 25.75 15.06 4.00
CA ILE A 75 24.60 15.73 4.63
C ILE A 75 24.55 15.36 6.12
N SER A 76 24.24 16.33 6.97
CA SER A 76 24.05 16.14 8.41
C SER A 76 22.88 15.19 8.69
N LEU A 77 22.99 14.37 9.74
CA LEU A 77 21.89 13.53 10.23
C LEU A 77 20.67 14.38 10.57
N GLN A 78 20.87 15.58 11.11
CA GLN A 78 19.75 16.48 11.40
C GLN A 78 18.90 16.78 10.16
N LYS A 79 19.54 17.13 9.04
CA LYS A 79 18.82 17.40 7.77
C LYS A 79 18.14 16.15 7.24
N TRP A 80 18.79 15.00 7.35
CA TRP A 80 18.18 13.72 7.01
C TRP A 80 16.94 13.41 7.86
N PHE A 81 17.00 13.65 9.17
CA PHE A 81 15.90 13.41 10.10
C PHE A 81 14.71 14.32 9.80
N ILE A 82 14.97 15.60 9.54
CA ILE A 82 13.93 16.55 9.09
C ILE A 82 13.30 16.08 7.78
N ALA A 83 14.10 15.67 6.79
CA ALA A 83 13.59 15.17 5.53
C ALA A 83 12.71 13.92 5.70
N ILE A 84 13.13 12.97 6.54
CA ILE A 84 12.34 11.76 6.87
C ILE A 84 11.02 12.16 7.54
N TYR A 85 11.05 13.07 8.51
CA TYR A 85 9.84 13.55 9.19
C TYR A 85 8.85 14.19 8.21
N LEU A 86 9.33 15.11 7.36
CA LEU A 86 8.48 15.78 6.37
C LEU A 86 7.88 14.78 5.38
N LEU A 87 8.64 13.80 4.91
CA LEU A 87 8.16 12.79 3.97
C LEU A 87 7.16 11.80 4.57
N THR A 88 7.21 11.58 5.89
CA THR A 88 6.34 10.60 6.57
C THR A 88 5.05 11.23 7.10
N VAL A 89 5.06 12.52 7.46
CA VAL A 89 3.88 13.21 8.02
C VAL A 89 3.01 13.87 6.94
N THR A 90 3.56 14.16 5.76
CA THR A 90 2.82 14.86 4.69
C THR A 90 1.82 13.95 3.97
N LYS A 91 0.52 14.16 4.21
CA LYS A 91 -0.58 13.36 3.62
C LYS A 91 -0.61 13.35 2.09
N LYS A 92 -0.17 14.43 1.44
CA LYS A 92 -0.21 14.59 -0.04
C LYS A 92 1.18 14.38 -0.69
N GLY A 93 2.18 13.97 0.09
CA GLY A 93 3.57 14.02 -0.32
C GLY A 93 4.12 15.45 -0.38
N ILE A 94 5.44 15.57 -0.57
CA ILE A 94 6.16 16.84 -0.68
C ILE A 94 6.97 16.85 -1.98
N SER A 95 6.98 17.98 -2.69
CA SER A 95 7.80 18.13 -3.89
C SER A 95 9.28 18.29 -3.51
N SER A 96 10.20 17.93 -4.41
CA SER A 96 11.63 18.10 -4.16
C SER A 96 12.02 19.57 -3.93
N ILE A 97 11.29 20.51 -4.53
CA ILE A 97 11.52 21.96 -4.36
C ILE A 97 11.14 22.38 -2.95
N SER A 98 9.93 22.04 -2.50
CA SER A 98 9.49 22.37 -1.14
C SER A 98 10.32 21.66 -0.07
N LEU A 99 10.72 20.41 -0.32
CA LEU A 99 11.64 19.68 0.55
C LEU A 99 13.00 20.40 0.65
N SER A 100 13.49 20.95 -0.46
CA SER A 100 14.77 21.68 -0.49
C SER A 100 14.73 22.98 0.31
N GLU A 101 13.62 23.71 0.24
CA GLU A 101 13.38 24.94 0.99
C GLU A 101 13.29 24.65 2.50
N GLN A 102 12.50 23.64 2.88
CA GLN A 102 12.27 23.30 4.29
C GLN A 102 13.50 22.69 4.98
N VAL A 103 14.29 21.89 4.26
CA VAL A 103 15.51 21.26 4.79
C VAL A 103 16.73 22.18 4.68
N GLY A 104 16.68 23.20 3.81
CA GLY A 104 17.79 24.10 3.54
C GLY A 104 18.93 23.41 2.78
N VAL A 105 18.60 22.78 1.65
CA VAL A 105 19.57 22.13 0.74
C VAL A 105 19.24 22.48 -0.71
N SER A 106 20.13 22.14 -1.66
CA SER A 106 19.80 22.30 -3.07
C SER A 106 18.65 21.35 -3.47
N GLN A 107 17.86 21.73 -4.48
CA GLN A 107 16.80 20.86 -5.01
C GLN A 107 17.35 19.49 -5.45
N LYS A 108 18.53 19.44 -6.07
CA LYS A 108 19.19 18.19 -6.47
C LYS A 108 19.48 17.30 -5.26
N THR A 109 19.93 17.90 -4.15
CA THR A 109 20.17 17.19 -2.89
C THR A 109 18.88 16.70 -2.27
N ALA A 110 17.83 17.53 -2.24
CA ALA A 110 16.51 17.13 -1.74
C ALA A 110 15.92 15.97 -2.54
N TRP A 111 16.05 16.00 -3.87
CA TRP A 111 15.63 14.90 -4.73
C TRP A 111 16.41 13.61 -4.44
N PHE A 112 17.73 13.69 -4.26
CA PHE A 112 18.54 12.55 -3.83
C PHE A 112 18.10 11.98 -2.47
N MET A 113 17.78 12.85 -1.51
CA MET A 113 17.28 12.44 -0.20
C MET A 113 15.92 11.74 -0.31
N ASP A 114 14.97 12.34 -1.04
CA ASP A 114 13.64 11.77 -1.28
C ASP A 114 13.72 10.37 -1.90
N MET A 115 14.55 10.18 -2.93
CA MET A 115 14.72 8.88 -3.58
C MET A 115 15.26 7.81 -2.61
N ARG A 116 16.29 8.13 -1.80
CA ARG A 116 16.85 7.16 -0.84
C ARG A 116 15.88 6.83 0.30
N ILE A 117 15.12 7.82 0.77
CA ILE A 117 14.12 7.62 1.82
C ILE A 117 12.99 6.74 1.28
N ARG A 118 12.49 7.01 0.08
CA ARG A 118 11.46 6.17 -0.57
C ARG A 118 11.95 4.76 -0.83
N GLU A 119 13.20 4.58 -1.23
CA GLU A 119 13.79 3.25 -1.39
C GLU A 119 13.85 2.50 -0.07
N ALA A 120 14.27 3.17 1.02
CA ALA A 120 14.31 2.58 2.35
C ALA A 120 12.91 2.30 2.93
N LEU A 121 11.90 3.09 2.53
CA LEU A 121 10.50 2.90 2.89
C LEU A 121 9.78 1.85 2.03
N LYS A 122 10.42 1.30 0.99
CA LYS A 122 9.83 0.19 0.25
C LYS A 122 9.54 -0.94 1.23
N GLN A 123 8.28 -1.34 1.26
CA GLN A 123 7.80 -2.38 2.15
C GLN A 123 8.44 -3.72 1.84
N ASN A 124 8.62 -4.52 2.88
CA ASN A 124 9.35 -5.77 2.82
C ASN A 124 8.45 -6.94 2.36
N LYS A 125 9.13 -7.98 1.88
CA LYS A 125 8.67 -9.04 0.95
C LYS A 125 7.67 -10.09 1.52
N GLY A 126 7.01 -9.79 2.64
CA GLY A 126 6.04 -10.70 3.24
C GLY A 126 4.69 -10.67 2.51
N LYS A 127 3.85 -11.67 2.73
CA LYS A 127 2.45 -11.60 2.31
C LYS A 127 1.63 -10.82 3.34
N LEU A 128 0.68 -10.01 2.87
CA LEU A 128 -0.36 -9.39 3.69
C LEU A 128 -1.26 -10.47 4.28
N PHE A 129 -1.83 -10.24 5.45
CA PHE A 129 -2.63 -11.24 6.16
C PHE A 129 -3.87 -10.65 6.84
N GLY A 130 -4.79 -11.51 7.29
CA GLY A 130 -6.00 -11.09 7.98
C GLY A 130 -7.05 -10.55 7.00
N ILE A 131 -7.51 -9.31 7.19
CA ILE A 131 -8.45 -8.67 6.25
C ILE A 131 -7.66 -7.74 5.32
N VAL A 132 -7.73 -8.00 4.01
CA VAL A 132 -7.06 -7.23 2.97
C VAL A 132 -8.09 -6.65 2.01
N GLU A 133 -8.13 -5.33 1.89
CA GLU A 133 -8.95 -4.61 0.93
C GLU A 133 -8.17 -4.42 -0.38
N VAL A 134 -8.79 -4.72 -1.51
CA VAL A 134 -8.17 -4.65 -2.83
C VAL A 134 -8.99 -3.71 -3.71
N ASP A 135 -8.30 -2.76 -4.35
CA ASP A 135 -8.90 -1.81 -5.26
C ASP A 135 -7.93 -1.46 -6.40
N GLU A 136 -8.45 -0.98 -7.53
CA GLU A 136 -7.65 -0.52 -8.66
C GLU A 136 -7.85 0.97 -8.94
N THR A 137 -6.74 1.66 -9.18
CA THR A 137 -6.73 3.08 -9.57
C THR A 137 -6.02 3.26 -10.91
N TYR A 138 -6.52 4.18 -11.73
CA TYR A 138 -5.97 4.47 -13.05
C TYR A 138 -5.31 5.83 -13.08
N THR A 139 -4.00 5.84 -13.18
CA THR A 139 -3.17 7.05 -13.20
C THR A 139 -2.86 7.46 -14.63
N GLY A 140 -3.27 8.66 -15.01
CA GLY A 140 -2.98 9.23 -16.33
C GLY A 140 -3.88 10.42 -16.66
N GLY A 141 -3.42 11.25 -17.60
CA GLY A 141 -4.17 12.43 -18.06
C GLY A 141 -5.48 12.05 -18.74
N LYS A 142 -6.49 12.92 -18.64
CA LYS A 142 -7.76 12.75 -19.38
C LYS A 142 -7.51 12.94 -20.88
N GLU A 143 -8.06 12.07 -21.73
CA GLU A 143 -7.94 12.21 -23.20
C GLU A 143 -8.40 13.59 -23.71
N LYS A 144 -9.44 14.16 -23.11
CA LYS A 144 -9.93 15.50 -23.48
C LYS A 144 -8.87 16.61 -23.28
N ASN A 145 -7.93 16.41 -22.36
CA ASN A 145 -6.84 17.36 -22.08
C ASN A 145 -5.63 17.14 -23.00
N LYS A 146 -5.58 16.04 -23.76
CA LYS A 146 -4.52 15.83 -24.76
C LYS A 146 -4.79 16.68 -25.99
N HIS A 147 -3.71 17.17 -26.60
CA HIS A 147 -3.76 17.82 -27.91
C HIS A 147 -4.44 16.92 -28.94
N TRP A 148 -5.24 17.50 -29.85
CA TRP A 148 -6.18 16.77 -30.70
C TRP A 148 -5.56 15.60 -31.48
N ASN A 149 -4.32 15.76 -31.98
CA ASN A 149 -3.60 14.74 -32.73
C ASN A 149 -2.89 13.66 -31.88
N LYS A 150 -2.88 13.81 -30.54
CA LYS A 150 -2.32 12.83 -29.58
C LYS A 150 -3.42 12.06 -28.82
N ARG A 151 -4.69 12.33 -29.12
CA ARG A 151 -5.84 11.63 -28.52
C ARG A 151 -5.93 10.22 -29.07
N THR A 152 -6.09 9.25 -28.18
CA THR A 152 -6.30 7.86 -28.59
C THR A 152 -7.81 7.62 -28.71
N LYS A 153 -8.28 7.30 -29.93
CA LYS A 153 -9.69 7.01 -30.17
C LYS A 153 -10.16 5.80 -29.35
N HIS A 154 -11.43 5.79 -28.97
CA HIS A 154 -12.07 4.71 -28.19
C HIS A 154 -11.40 4.44 -26.83
N THR A 155 -10.74 5.46 -26.26
CA THR A 155 -10.24 5.40 -24.90
C THR A 155 -10.99 6.44 -24.06
N GLN A 156 -11.78 5.97 -23.10
CA GLN A 156 -12.47 6.81 -22.14
C GLN A 156 -12.32 6.19 -20.75
N GLY A 157 -12.48 7.00 -19.70
CA GLY A 157 -12.49 6.53 -18.32
C GLY A 157 -11.21 5.79 -17.91
N ARG A 158 -11.32 4.46 -17.75
CA ARG A 158 -10.35 3.53 -17.14
C ARG A 158 -9.47 2.76 -18.15
N SER A 159 -9.41 3.20 -19.41
CA SER A 159 -8.65 2.48 -20.46
C SER A 159 -7.15 2.35 -20.14
N THR A 160 -6.66 1.11 -20.02
CA THR A 160 -5.24 0.80 -19.79
C THR A 160 -4.33 1.09 -20.98
N LYS A 161 -4.91 1.34 -22.17
CA LYS A 161 -4.15 1.81 -23.35
C LYS A 161 -3.53 3.19 -23.15
N THR A 162 -4.12 4.01 -22.28
CA THR A 162 -3.71 5.41 -22.10
C THR A 162 -3.47 5.81 -20.64
N LYS A 163 -3.82 4.91 -19.71
CA LYS A 163 -3.61 5.07 -18.28
C LYS A 163 -2.85 3.88 -17.72
N ILE A 164 -2.06 4.15 -16.69
CA ILE A 164 -1.39 3.11 -15.92
C ILE A 164 -2.38 2.63 -14.85
N ALA A 165 -2.71 1.34 -14.88
CA ALA A 165 -3.48 0.73 -13.80
C ALA A 165 -2.55 0.39 -12.62
N VAL A 166 -2.99 0.74 -11.42
CA VAL A 166 -2.29 0.49 -10.16
C VAL A 166 -3.26 -0.21 -9.23
N MET A 167 -2.94 -1.45 -8.87
CA MET A 167 -3.66 -2.22 -7.89
C MET A 167 -3.15 -1.87 -6.49
N GLY A 168 -4.03 -1.48 -5.59
CA GLY A 168 -3.77 -1.28 -4.17
C GLY A 168 -4.25 -2.49 -3.37
N LEU A 169 -3.42 -2.96 -2.44
CA LEU A 169 -3.78 -3.96 -1.43
C LEU A 169 -3.56 -3.35 -0.05
N PHE A 170 -4.60 -3.26 0.75
CA PHE A 170 -4.55 -2.65 2.07
C PHE A 170 -4.93 -3.67 3.15
N GLN A 171 -3.96 -4.06 3.98
CA GLN A 171 -4.23 -4.83 5.18
C GLN A 171 -4.85 -3.92 6.24
N ARG A 172 -6.04 -4.27 6.76
CA ARG A 172 -6.69 -3.49 7.82
C ARG A 172 -5.79 -3.37 9.05
N GLY A 173 -5.54 -2.12 9.47
CA GLY A 173 -4.64 -1.82 10.59
C GLY A 173 -3.16 -2.13 10.30
N GLY A 174 -2.80 -2.39 9.04
CA GLY A 174 -1.48 -2.83 8.64
C GLY A 174 -0.97 -2.10 7.40
N GLU A 175 -0.29 -2.87 6.54
CA GLU A 175 0.46 -2.40 5.39
C GLU A 175 -0.43 -2.09 4.16
N VAL A 176 -0.05 -1.07 3.38
CA VAL A 176 -0.63 -0.79 2.05
C VAL A 176 0.40 -1.06 0.97
N ARG A 177 0.12 -2.01 0.08
CA ARG A 177 0.95 -2.35 -1.07
C ARG A 177 0.33 -1.82 -2.37
N THR A 178 1.16 -1.27 -3.26
CA THR A 178 0.71 -0.84 -4.59
C THR A 178 1.52 -1.54 -5.68
N ILE A 179 0.82 -2.01 -6.72
CA ILE A 179 1.39 -2.80 -7.81
C ILE A 179 0.91 -2.21 -9.13
N VAL A 180 1.86 -1.86 -10.01
CA VAL A 180 1.53 -1.46 -11.37
C VAL A 180 1.15 -2.72 -12.15
N VAL A 181 -0.06 -2.75 -12.73
CA VAL A 181 -0.57 -3.88 -13.51
C VAL A 181 -0.78 -3.47 -14.97
N GLY A 182 -0.48 -4.38 -15.90
CA GLY A 182 -0.63 -4.12 -17.34
C GLY A 182 -2.10 -4.10 -17.79
N ASP A 183 -2.95 -4.86 -17.09
CA ASP A 183 -4.39 -4.88 -17.27
C ASP A 183 -5.10 -5.19 -15.94
N VAL A 184 -6.42 -5.05 -15.93
CA VAL A 184 -7.28 -5.31 -14.76
C VAL A 184 -8.17 -6.54 -14.99
N LYS A 185 -7.67 -7.52 -15.75
CA LYS A 185 -8.40 -8.79 -15.93
C LYS A 185 -8.40 -9.58 -14.63
N VAL A 186 -9.40 -10.44 -14.46
CA VAL A 186 -9.56 -11.36 -13.32
C VAL A 186 -8.25 -12.05 -12.98
N SER A 187 -7.66 -12.73 -13.97
CA SER A 187 -6.43 -13.50 -13.79
C SER A 187 -5.25 -12.65 -13.35
N THR A 188 -5.13 -11.42 -13.85
CA THR A 188 -4.07 -10.50 -13.44
C THR A 188 -4.24 -10.08 -11.98
N ILE A 189 -5.46 -9.73 -11.57
CA ILE A 189 -5.76 -9.34 -10.20
C ILE A 189 -5.56 -10.52 -9.23
N GLU A 190 -6.11 -11.69 -9.55
CA GLU A 190 -5.98 -12.92 -8.74
C GLU A 190 -4.52 -13.33 -8.55
N ASN A 191 -3.72 -13.36 -9.61
CA ASN A 191 -2.30 -13.70 -9.53
C ASN A 191 -1.55 -12.74 -8.59
N ASN A 192 -1.88 -11.45 -8.63
CA ASN A 192 -1.29 -10.46 -7.73
C ASN A 192 -1.76 -10.65 -6.29
N ILE A 193 -3.02 -10.99 -6.04
CA ILE A 193 -3.51 -11.34 -4.70
C ILE A 193 -2.77 -12.56 -4.17
N ILE A 194 -2.71 -13.66 -4.92
CA ILE A 194 -2.05 -14.90 -4.50
C ILE A 194 -0.57 -14.68 -4.18
N ALA A 195 0.12 -13.86 -4.98
CA ALA A 195 1.52 -13.52 -4.75
C ALA A 195 1.74 -12.69 -3.48
N ASN A 196 0.78 -11.86 -3.10
CA ASN A 196 0.95 -10.83 -2.07
C ASN A 196 0.12 -11.03 -0.79
N VAL A 197 -0.83 -11.97 -0.76
CA VAL A 197 -1.74 -12.20 0.38
C VAL A 197 -1.63 -13.64 0.85
N GLU A 198 -1.52 -13.83 2.16
CA GLU A 198 -1.37 -15.11 2.82
C GLU A 198 -2.64 -15.95 2.68
N LYS A 199 -2.48 -17.25 2.45
CA LYS A 199 -3.60 -18.19 2.34
C LYS A 199 -4.39 -18.20 3.66
N GLY A 200 -5.72 -18.18 3.61
CA GLY A 200 -6.58 -18.05 4.79
C GLY A 200 -6.98 -16.60 5.14
N SER A 201 -6.42 -15.60 4.45
CA SER A 201 -6.84 -14.20 4.62
C SER A 201 -8.18 -13.92 3.93
N LYS A 202 -8.93 -12.95 4.48
CA LYS A 202 -10.18 -12.43 3.91
C LYS A 202 -9.86 -11.28 2.97
N VAL A 203 -10.24 -11.39 1.70
CA VAL A 203 -10.06 -10.33 0.71
C VAL A 203 -11.39 -9.62 0.48
N ALA A 204 -11.39 -8.29 0.53
CA ALA A 204 -12.57 -7.46 0.27
C ALA A 204 -12.31 -6.55 -0.94
N MET A 205 -13.23 -6.51 -1.90
CA MET A 205 -13.17 -5.65 -3.09
C MET A 205 -14.55 -5.09 -3.42
N MET A 206 -14.60 -3.95 -4.14
CA MET A 206 -15.87 -3.34 -4.55
C MET A 206 -16.50 -4.07 -5.75
N PRO A 207 -17.83 -4.26 -5.79
CA PRO A 207 -18.54 -5.07 -6.79
C PRO A 207 -18.78 -4.32 -8.11
N VAL A 208 -18.06 -3.24 -8.42
CA VAL A 208 -18.27 -2.47 -9.67
C VAL A 208 -17.68 -3.21 -10.89
N PHE A 209 -17.29 -4.47 -10.71
CA PHE A 209 -16.92 -5.40 -11.76
C PHE A 209 -18.16 -5.86 -12.54
N TYR A 210 -18.56 -5.09 -13.56
CA TYR A 210 -19.39 -5.59 -14.66
C TYR A 210 -18.65 -6.78 -15.31
N GLY A 211 -19.04 -8.00 -14.94
CA GLY A 211 -18.45 -9.25 -15.43
C GLY A 211 -17.97 -10.22 -14.34
N HIS A 212 -18.11 -9.87 -13.07
CA HIS A 212 -17.85 -10.78 -11.95
C HIS A 212 -19.13 -10.99 -11.13
N GLU A 213 -20.08 -11.76 -11.66
CA GLU A 213 -21.15 -12.32 -10.81
C GLU A 213 -20.55 -13.19 -9.70
N GLU A 214 -19.37 -13.79 -9.92
CA GLU A 214 -18.67 -14.62 -8.94
C GLU A 214 -17.89 -13.84 -7.84
N ILE A 215 -17.81 -12.51 -7.90
CA ILE A 215 -17.10 -11.71 -6.88
C ILE A 215 -17.94 -10.53 -6.39
N GLY A 216 -19.20 -10.82 -6.04
CA GLY A 216 -20.00 -9.96 -5.17
C GLY A 216 -19.38 -9.84 -3.78
N TYR A 217 -19.91 -8.95 -2.92
CA TYR A 217 -19.47 -8.67 -1.54
C TYR A 217 -19.54 -9.89 -0.58
N ALA A 218 -18.88 -11.00 -0.89
CA ALA A 218 -18.63 -12.08 0.03
C ALA A 218 -17.26 -11.86 0.65
N LEU A 219 -17.23 -11.66 1.96
CA LEU A 219 -16.09 -12.05 2.78
C LEU A 219 -15.85 -13.55 2.52
N ARG A 220 -15.10 -13.89 1.46
CA ARG A 220 -14.57 -15.25 1.33
C ARG A 220 -13.50 -15.40 2.40
N GLU A 221 -13.82 -16.17 3.44
CA GLU A 221 -12.80 -16.99 4.08
C GLU A 221 -12.24 -17.88 2.98
N LEU A 222 -11.04 -17.57 2.50
CA LEU A 222 -10.29 -18.49 1.64
C LEU A 222 -9.77 -19.64 2.51
N GLU A 223 -10.68 -20.42 3.10
CA GLU A 223 -10.41 -21.82 3.38
C GLU A 223 -10.57 -22.56 2.06
N ALA A 224 -9.51 -23.22 1.64
CA ALA A 224 -9.44 -23.87 0.34
C ALA A 224 -10.26 -25.15 0.33
N THR A 225 -11.59 -25.07 0.25
CA THR A 225 -12.50 -26.18 -0.13
C THR A 225 -13.93 -25.64 -0.32
N GLY A 226 -14.35 -25.38 -1.56
CA GLY A 226 -15.75 -25.07 -1.85
C GLY A 226 -15.97 -24.48 -3.24
N ILE A 227 -16.74 -25.17 -4.08
CA ILE A 227 -17.21 -24.65 -5.37
C ILE A 227 -18.50 -23.89 -5.11
N PHE A 228 -18.52 -22.60 -5.47
CA PHE A 228 -19.75 -21.81 -5.56
C PHE A 228 -20.19 -21.83 -7.02
N VAL A 229 -21.47 -22.09 -7.28
CA VAL A 229 -22.06 -22.07 -8.62
C VAL A 229 -23.15 -21.00 -8.61
N ASP A 230 -22.83 -19.81 -9.12
CA ASP A 230 -23.82 -18.78 -9.40
C ASP A 230 -24.17 -18.87 -10.88
N HIS A 231 -25.32 -19.44 -11.24
CA HIS A 231 -25.67 -19.62 -12.64
C HIS A 231 -27.17 -19.52 -12.95
N ASP A 232 -27.40 -19.08 -14.19
CA ASP A 232 -28.67 -19.08 -14.93
C ASP A 232 -29.45 -20.40 -14.83
N ASP A 233 -30.76 -20.30 -15.10
CA ASP A 233 -31.78 -21.34 -14.87
C ASP A 233 -31.44 -22.73 -15.45
N GLY A 234 -30.58 -22.80 -16.48
CA GLY A 234 -30.16 -24.06 -17.11
C GLY A 234 -29.26 -24.99 -16.28
N ILE A 235 -28.57 -24.48 -15.24
CA ILE A 235 -27.73 -25.31 -14.35
C ILE A 235 -28.53 -25.84 -13.15
N LEU A 236 -29.50 -25.05 -12.66
CA LEU A 236 -30.45 -25.49 -11.63
C LEU A 236 -31.24 -26.73 -12.07
N ASP A 237 -31.65 -26.80 -13.34
CA ASP A 237 -32.35 -27.97 -13.90
C ASP A 237 -31.49 -29.23 -13.96
N LYS A 238 -30.16 -29.10 -14.13
CA LYS A 238 -29.25 -30.25 -14.09
C LYS A 238 -29.03 -30.76 -12.66
N ILE A 239 -28.95 -29.86 -11.69
CA ILE A 239 -28.73 -30.22 -10.28
C ILE A 239 -30.00 -30.86 -9.69
N LYS A 240 -31.18 -30.31 -9.99
CA LYS A 240 -32.47 -30.91 -9.58
C LYS A 240 -32.69 -32.32 -10.12
N LYS A 241 -32.12 -32.65 -11.29
CA LYS A 241 -32.16 -34.02 -11.84
C LYS A 241 -31.21 -34.99 -11.13
N LEU A 242 -30.11 -34.50 -10.60
CA LEU A 242 -29.11 -35.32 -9.91
C LEU A 242 -29.49 -35.58 -8.43
N PHE A 243 -30.23 -34.67 -7.82
CA PHE A 243 -30.60 -34.71 -6.40
C PHE A 243 -32.08 -34.31 -6.19
N PRO A 244 -33.05 -35.12 -6.66
CA PRO A 244 -34.48 -34.78 -6.67
C PRO A 244 -35.12 -34.72 -5.28
N GLU A 245 -34.49 -35.28 -4.26
CA GLU A 245 -34.97 -35.32 -2.88
C GLU A 245 -34.75 -34.01 -2.10
N PHE A 246 -34.04 -33.03 -2.67
CA PHE A 246 -33.74 -31.75 -2.04
C PHE A 246 -34.40 -30.56 -2.76
N GLU A 247 -35.06 -29.68 -2.01
CA GLU A 247 -35.67 -28.45 -2.54
C GLU A 247 -34.61 -27.33 -2.62
N ILE A 248 -34.05 -27.11 -3.82
CA ILE A 248 -32.97 -26.13 -4.07
C ILE A 248 -33.54 -24.87 -4.75
N ARG A 249 -33.31 -23.70 -4.15
CA ARG A 249 -33.78 -22.38 -4.64
C ARG A 249 -32.65 -21.52 -5.17
N LYS A 250 -33.00 -20.55 -6.01
CA LYS A 250 -32.05 -19.58 -6.58
C LYS A 250 -31.47 -18.71 -5.46
N GLY A 251 -30.16 -18.76 -5.27
CA GLY A 251 -29.44 -18.04 -4.21
C GLY A 251 -29.04 -18.87 -2.99
N ASP A 252 -29.34 -20.18 -2.96
CA ASP A 252 -28.91 -21.06 -1.87
C ASP A 252 -27.41 -21.36 -1.96
N ALA A 253 -26.69 -21.19 -0.84
CA ALA A 253 -25.29 -21.61 -0.74
C ALA A 253 -25.22 -23.11 -0.40
N LEU A 254 -24.51 -23.89 -1.22
CA LEU A 254 -24.31 -25.33 -1.03
C LEU A 254 -22.87 -25.58 -0.57
N THR A 255 -22.71 -26.19 0.60
CA THR A 255 -21.42 -26.65 1.12
C THR A 255 -21.38 -28.18 1.15
N PHE A 256 -20.23 -28.75 0.82
CA PHE A 256 -19.96 -30.18 0.92
C PHE A 256 -18.97 -30.40 2.07
N GLU A 257 -19.38 -31.10 3.13
CA GLU A 257 -18.44 -31.65 4.11
C GLU A 257 -17.96 -33.05 3.68
N GLU A 258 -16.81 -33.47 4.21
CA GLU A 258 -16.06 -34.71 3.87
C GLU A 258 -16.85 -36.03 4.01
N ARG A 259 -18.15 -35.99 4.35
CA ARG A 259 -19.05 -37.14 4.45
C ARG A 259 -20.32 -37.05 3.59
N GLY A 260 -20.39 -36.12 2.64
CA GLY A 260 -21.47 -36.09 1.64
C GLY A 260 -22.84 -35.66 2.17
N VAL A 261 -22.89 -34.95 3.31
CA VAL A 261 -24.14 -34.36 3.83
C VAL A 261 -24.21 -32.90 3.38
N ILE A 262 -25.28 -32.56 2.64
CA ILE A 262 -25.58 -31.19 2.23
C ILE A 262 -26.29 -30.50 3.39
N THR A 263 -25.77 -29.36 3.86
CA THR A 263 -26.42 -28.56 4.91
C THR A 263 -26.77 -27.19 4.36
N THR A 264 -28.06 -26.83 4.37
CA THR A 264 -28.54 -25.52 3.92
C THR A 264 -28.25 -24.46 4.97
N VAL A 265 -27.49 -23.41 4.62
CA VAL A 265 -27.24 -22.26 5.51
C VAL A 265 -28.17 -21.11 5.13
N HIS A 266 -29.10 -20.75 6.01
CA HIS A 266 -30.00 -19.61 5.80
C HIS A 266 -29.25 -18.28 6.05
N TYR A 267 -29.23 -17.40 5.04
CA TYR A 267 -28.68 -16.06 5.15
C TYR A 267 -29.65 -15.13 5.91
N ARG A 268 -29.16 -14.40 6.93
CA ARG A 268 -29.90 -13.29 7.55
C ARG A 268 -29.05 -12.01 7.42
N PRO A 269 -29.51 -10.97 6.72
CA PRO A 269 -28.72 -9.75 6.54
C PRO A 269 -28.69 -8.97 7.86
N MET A 270 -27.52 -8.86 8.50
CA MET A 270 -27.23 -7.79 9.45
C MET A 270 -26.66 -6.63 8.65
N PHE A 271 -27.40 -5.52 8.58
CA PHE A 271 -27.02 -4.13 8.29
C PHE A 271 -28.10 -3.45 7.42
N ASN A 272 -29.15 -2.95 8.09
CA ASN A 272 -29.99 -1.88 7.55
C ASN A 272 -29.22 -0.57 7.73
N TYR A 273 -28.67 -0.01 6.65
CA TYR A 273 -28.36 1.41 6.60
C TYR A 273 -29.62 2.16 6.14
N PRO A 274 -30.10 3.19 6.87
CA PRO A 274 -31.23 3.99 6.41
C PRO A 274 -30.81 4.79 5.18
N HIS A 275 -31.59 4.67 4.12
CA HIS A 275 -31.48 5.47 2.91
C HIS A 275 -31.89 6.92 3.21
N GLU A 276 -30.92 7.82 3.39
CA GLU A 276 -31.16 9.25 3.19
C GLU A 276 -30.74 9.62 1.76
N THR A 277 -31.74 10.01 0.99
CA THR A 277 -31.64 10.45 -0.40
C THR A 277 -31.07 11.87 -0.47
N ILE A 278 -29.78 12.01 -0.77
CA ILE A 278 -29.23 13.30 -1.20
C ILE A 278 -29.54 13.46 -2.68
N ARG A 279 -30.56 14.28 -2.99
CA ARG A 279 -30.89 14.73 -4.36
C ARG A 279 -29.79 15.67 -4.89
N PRO A 280 -29.58 15.72 -6.21
CA PRO A 280 -28.62 16.64 -6.82
C PRO A 280 -29.21 18.06 -6.83
N HIS A 281 -28.58 19.01 -6.13
CA HIS A 281 -28.82 20.42 -6.39
C HIS A 281 -28.06 20.83 -7.66
N SER A 282 -28.81 20.93 -8.74
CA SER A 282 -28.52 21.82 -9.87
C SER A 282 -28.46 23.26 -9.37
N ASN A 283 -27.28 23.89 -9.47
CA ASN A 283 -27.03 25.31 -9.79
C ASN A 283 -25.60 25.68 -9.37
N ALA A 284 -24.67 25.60 -10.30
CA ALA A 284 -23.41 26.33 -10.22
C ALA A 284 -23.28 27.09 -11.54
N GLU A 285 -23.77 28.34 -11.51
CA GLU A 285 -23.60 29.31 -12.58
C GLU A 285 -22.12 29.63 -12.79
N ILE A 286 -21.82 29.90 -14.06
CA ILE A 286 -20.53 30.23 -14.62
C ILE A 286 -20.32 31.73 -14.44
N TYR A 287 -19.26 32.17 -13.78
CA TYR A 287 -18.68 33.50 -14.03
C TYR A 287 -17.14 33.46 -13.97
N GLY A 288 -16.53 33.65 -15.14
CA GLY A 288 -15.18 34.20 -15.31
C GLY A 288 -15.23 35.72 -15.56
N PRO A 289 -14.12 36.36 -15.95
CA PRO A 289 -13.47 37.47 -15.24
C PRO A 289 -13.95 38.88 -15.67
N GLY A 290 -13.83 39.85 -14.76
CA GLY A 290 -13.97 41.28 -15.04
C GLY A 290 -12.70 42.03 -14.65
N PHE A 291 -12.13 42.73 -15.63
CA PHE A 291 -11.14 43.79 -15.46
C PHE A 291 -11.72 44.95 -14.65
N GLU A 292 -10.90 45.58 -13.82
CA GLU A 292 -10.68 47.04 -13.73
C GLU A 292 -9.22 47.28 -13.32
#